data_AF-A0A392RU60-F1
#
_entry.id   AF-A0A392RU60-F1
#
_cell.length_a   1.000
_cell.length_b   1.000
_cell.length_c   1.000
_cell.angle_alpha   90.00
_cell.angle_beta   90.00
_cell.angle_gamma   90.00
#
_symmetry.space_group_name_H-M   'P 1'
#
loop_
_entity.id
_entity.type
_entity.pdbx_description
1 polymer ?
#
loop_
_entity_poly.entity_id
_entity_poly.type
_entity_poly.pdbx_seq_one_letter_code
_entity_poly.pdbx_strand_id
1 'polypeptide(L)'
;MPCSHVIAACFDAHLQYQAYIDDVFKVASVCRVYEHTFEVVQAEMYWPKYEGRKLYPDPSMKRVNKGRPKKSRIRTEMDEFGKKERLCGLCQMPNHNRSNCPNAAGPSS
;
A
#
# COMPACT_ATOMS: atom_id res chain seq x y z
N MET A 1 1.87 9.40 -13.98
CA MET A 1 1.20 10.54 -13.34
C MET A 1 1.86 10.83 -12.01
N PRO A 2 2.10 12.10 -11.63
CA PRO A 2 2.64 12.42 -10.31
C PRO A 2 1.69 11.98 -9.21
N CYS A 3 2.24 11.58 -8.08
CA CYS A 3 1.43 11.27 -6.91
C CYS A 3 0.87 12.56 -6.29
N SER A 4 -0.21 12.43 -5.51
CA SER A 4 -0.85 13.55 -4.81
C SER A 4 0.12 14.31 -3.91
N HIS A 5 1.08 13.62 -3.29
CA HIS A 5 2.08 14.26 -2.41
C HIS A 5 2.99 15.23 -3.18
N VAL A 6 3.43 14.88 -4.39
CA VAL A 6 4.27 15.77 -5.22
C VAL A 6 3.49 17.00 -5.63
N ILE A 7 2.23 16.84 -6.03
CA ILE A 7 1.36 17.96 -6.41
C ILE A 7 1.15 18.90 -5.22
N ALA A 8 0.86 18.35 -4.03
CA ALA A 8 0.65 19.11 -2.82
C ALA A 8 1.91 19.87 -2.37
N ALA A 9 3.09 19.22 -2.39
CA ALA A 9 4.35 19.85 -2.04
C ALA A 9 4.74 20.97 -3.02
N CYS A 10 4.53 20.76 -4.33
CA CYS A 10 4.76 21.81 -5.33
C CYS A 10 3.80 22.99 -5.14
N PHE A 11 2.53 22.73 -4.82
CA PHE A 11 1.56 23.78 -4.54
C PHE A 11 1.96 24.64 -3.34
N ASP A 12 2.38 24.01 -2.24
CA ASP A 12 2.88 24.68 -1.02
C ASP A 12 4.14 25.52 -1.31
N ALA A 13 5.04 25.01 -2.16
CA ALA A 13 6.24 25.71 -2.56
C ALA A 13 6.04 26.76 -3.68
N HIS A 14 4.80 27.00 -4.13
CA HIS A 14 4.49 27.84 -5.29
C HIS A 14 5.20 27.46 -6.60
N LEU A 15 5.47 26.16 -6.77
CA LEU A 15 6.12 25.59 -7.93
C LEU A 15 5.11 24.93 -8.87
N GLN A 16 5.35 25.06 -10.17
CA GLN A 16 4.61 24.32 -11.19
C GLN A 16 5.14 22.90 -11.26
N TYR A 17 4.37 21.93 -10.74
CA TYR A 17 4.80 20.53 -10.66
C TYR A 17 5.19 19.95 -12.02
N GLN A 18 4.53 20.40 -13.10
CA GLN A 18 4.78 19.98 -14.49
C GLN A 18 6.20 20.25 -14.97
N ALA A 19 6.90 21.22 -14.39
CA ALA A 19 8.29 21.54 -14.74
C ALA A 19 9.31 20.55 -14.12
N TYR A 20 8.91 19.80 -13.10
CA TYR A 20 9.79 18.92 -12.33
C TYR A 20 9.54 17.42 -12.57
N ILE A 21 8.55 17.10 -13.40
CA ILE A 21 8.14 15.73 -13.64
C ILE A 21 8.55 15.34 -15.04
N ASP A 22 9.23 14.22 -15.12
CA ASP A 22 9.65 13.62 -16.38
C ASP A 22 8.44 13.31 -17.28
N ASP A 23 8.64 13.48 -18.58
CA ASP A 23 7.65 13.23 -19.61
C ASP A 23 7.02 11.85 -19.52
N VAL A 24 7.76 10.82 -19.06
CA VAL A 24 7.23 9.46 -18.89
C VAL A 24 6.03 9.39 -17.93
N PHE A 25 5.89 10.36 -17.02
CA PHE A 25 4.79 10.41 -16.07
C PHE A 25 3.61 11.26 -16.55
N LYS A 26 3.68 11.93 -17.71
CA LYS A 26 2.57 12.72 -18.27
C LYS A 26 1.41 11.83 -18.71
N VAL A 27 0.19 12.40 -18.69
CA VAL A 27 -1.03 11.65 -19.07
C VAL A 27 -0.89 11.12 -20.48
N ALA A 28 -0.44 11.98 -21.41
CA ALA A 28 -0.23 11.61 -22.81
C ALA A 28 0.70 10.39 -22.95
N SER A 29 1.80 10.34 -22.20
CA SER A 29 2.74 9.21 -22.23
C SER A 29 2.11 7.92 -21.71
N VAL A 30 1.36 8.00 -20.60
CA VAL A 30 0.63 6.85 -20.07
C VAL A 30 -0.43 6.37 -21.07
N CYS A 31 -1.25 7.28 -21.60
CA CYS A 31 -2.25 6.96 -22.61
C CYS A 31 -1.64 6.31 -23.84
N ARG A 32 -0.49 6.81 -24.33
CA ARG A 32 0.23 6.24 -25.46
C ARG A 32 0.74 4.82 -25.19
N VAL A 33 1.21 4.53 -23.99
CA VAL A 33 1.63 3.16 -23.58
C VAL A 33 0.45 2.19 -23.63
N TYR A 34 -0.74 2.65 -23.23
CA TYR A 34 -1.95 1.84 -23.20
C TYR A 34 -2.86 2.02 -24.44
N GLU A 35 -2.40 2.73 -25.46
CA GLU A 35 -3.17 3.00 -26.68
C GLU A 35 -3.39 1.71 -27.49
N HIS A 36 -2.42 0.80 -27.43
CA HIS A 36 -2.52 -0.48 -28.10
C HIS A 36 -3.42 -1.43 -27.30
N THR A 37 -4.36 -2.03 -28.01
CA THR A 37 -5.15 -3.15 -27.49
C THR A 37 -4.25 -4.38 -27.38
N PHE A 38 -4.34 -5.10 -26.27
CA PHE A 38 -3.81 -6.45 -26.21
C PHE A 38 -4.54 -7.32 -27.23
N GLU A 39 -3.81 -8.12 -27.99
CA GLU A 39 -4.42 -9.18 -28.78
C GLU A 39 -5.21 -10.10 -27.85
N VAL A 40 -6.41 -10.48 -28.29
CA VAL A 40 -7.22 -11.42 -27.54
C VAL A 40 -6.45 -12.73 -27.46
N VAL A 41 -6.19 -13.20 -26.23
CA VAL A 41 -5.62 -14.52 -26.01
C VAL A 41 -6.58 -15.52 -26.65
N GLN A 42 -6.10 -16.22 -27.68
CA GLN A 42 -6.91 -17.19 -28.41
C GLN A 42 -7.37 -18.31 -27.47
N ALA A 43 -8.40 -19.06 -27.85
CA ALA A 43 -8.82 -20.23 -27.09
C ALA A 43 -7.65 -21.23 -26.95
N GLU A 44 -7.63 -21.96 -25.84
CA GLU A 44 -6.55 -22.89 -25.48
C GLU A 44 -6.22 -23.90 -26.60
N MET A 45 -7.22 -24.29 -27.40
CA MET A 45 -7.06 -25.15 -28.57
C MET A 45 -6.11 -24.62 -29.66
N TYR A 46 -5.90 -23.31 -29.72
CA TYR A 46 -5.01 -22.65 -30.69
C TYR A 46 -3.60 -22.42 -30.13
N TRP A 47 -3.36 -22.70 -28.85
CA TRP A 47 -2.06 -22.46 -28.25
C TRP A 47 -1.03 -23.45 -28.80
N PRO A 48 0.18 -23.00 -29.17
CA PRO A 48 1.24 -23.91 -29.58
C PRO A 48 1.60 -24.83 -28.42
N LYS A 49 2.06 -26.05 -28.73
CA LYS A 49 2.59 -26.95 -27.71
C LYS A 49 3.77 -26.27 -27.01
N TYR A 50 3.74 -26.26 -25.68
CA TYR A 50 4.83 -25.71 -24.90
C TYR A 50 6.08 -26.59 -25.05
N GLU A 51 7.14 -26.05 -25.66
CA GLU A 51 8.43 -26.73 -25.85
C GLU A 51 9.48 -26.33 -24.78
N GLY A 52 9.12 -25.45 -23.84
CA GLY A 52 10.04 -24.98 -22.81
C GLY A 52 10.27 -26.00 -21.68
N ARG A 53 11.18 -25.64 -20.76
CA ARG A 53 11.44 -26.44 -19.56
C ARG A 53 10.20 -26.43 -18.67
N LYS A 54 9.68 -27.62 -18.36
CA LYS A 54 8.67 -27.76 -17.29
C LYS A 54 9.30 -27.35 -15.97
N LEU A 55 8.85 -26.21 -15.44
CA LEU A 55 9.25 -25.74 -14.12
C LEU A 55 8.43 -26.49 -13.07
N TYR A 56 9.11 -27.33 -12.29
CA TYR A 56 8.51 -27.96 -11.13
C TYR A 56 8.92 -27.17 -9.88
N PRO A 57 7.97 -26.79 -9.01
CA PRO A 57 8.30 -26.22 -7.72
C PRO A 57 9.15 -27.23 -6.93
N ASP A 58 10.24 -26.77 -6.33
CA ASP A 58 11.02 -27.58 -5.41
C ASP A 58 10.13 -28.05 -4.25
N PRO A 59 9.94 -29.37 -4.06
CA PRO A 59 9.13 -29.90 -2.97
C PRO A 59 9.62 -29.44 -1.58
N SER A 60 10.92 -29.21 -1.42
CA SER A 60 11.52 -28.76 -0.16
C SER A 60 11.19 -27.29 0.15
N MET A 61 10.98 -26.48 -0.89
CA MET A 61 10.57 -25.08 -0.78
C MET A 61 9.04 -24.90 -0.72
N LYS A 62 8.28 -26.00 -0.83
CA LYS A 62 6.83 -25.97 -0.74
C LYS A 62 6.41 -25.55 0.66
N ARG A 63 5.65 -24.45 0.75
CA ARG A 63 5.06 -24.01 2.02
C ARG A 63 4.04 -25.04 2.50
N VAL A 64 4.29 -25.61 3.67
CA VAL A 64 3.39 -26.59 4.32
C VAL A 64 2.13 -25.93 4.87
N ASN A 65 2.27 -24.71 5.40
CA ASN A 65 1.15 -23.99 6.02
C ASN A 65 0.33 -23.23 4.98
N LYS A 66 -1.00 -23.41 5.04
CA LYS A 66 -1.96 -22.63 4.25
C LYS A 66 -2.02 -21.19 4.75
N GLY A 67 -2.05 -20.23 3.82
CA GLY A 67 -2.28 -18.82 4.12
C GLY A 67 -1.04 -17.92 3.98
N ARG A 68 -1.20 -16.65 4.35
CA ARG A 68 -0.14 -15.65 4.27
C ARG A 68 0.99 -16.02 5.24
N PRO A 69 2.27 -15.97 4.82
CA PRO A 69 3.38 -16.08 5.76
C PRO A 69 3.22 -15.08 6.89
N LYS A 70 3.52 -15.51 8.12
CA LYS A 70 3.65 -14.58 9.23
C LYS A 70 4.72 -13.57 8.85
N LYS A 71 4.36 -12.29 8.85
CA LYS A 71 5.35 -11.22 8.78
C LYS A 71 6.13 -11.25 10.09
N SER A 72 7.42 -11.55 10.04
CA SER A 72 8.34 -11.09 11.08
C SER A 72 8.66 -9.64 10.75
N ARG A 73 8.12 -8.69 11.53
CA ARG A 73 8.61 -7.31 11.47
C ARG A 73 9.98 -7.30 12.14
N ILE A 74 11.03 -7.01 11.39
CA ILE A 74 12.34 -6.69 11.97
C ILE A 74 12.17 -5.36 12.70
N ARG A 75 12.42 -5.34 14.01
CA ARG A 75 12.43 -4.10 14.78
C ARG A 75 13.71 -3.33 14.45
N THR A 76 13.55 -2.04 14.16
CA THR A 76 14.66 -1.12 13.89
C THR A 76 14.72 -0.04 14.97
N GLU A 77 15.77 0.77 15.01
CA GLU A 77 15.91 1.90 15.95
C GLU A 77 14.72 2.89 15.89
N MET A 78 14.07 3.03 14.73
CA MET A 78 12.85 3.84 14.57
C MET A 78 11.60 3.18 15.22
N ASP A 79 11.68 1.94 15.68
CA ASP A 79 10.63 1.26 16.46
C ASP A 79 10.82 1.42 17.97
N GLU A 80 11.98 1.91 18.40
CA GLU A 80 12.34 2.08 19.82
C GLU A 80 11.88 3.41 20.40
N PHE A 81 10.85 4.03 19.83
CA PHE A 81 10.20 5.14 20.51
C PHE A 81 9.53 4.61 21.78
N GLY A 82 9.96 5.12 22.94
CA GLY A 82 9.39 4.81 24.23
C GLY A 82 7.86 4.88 24.18
N LYS A 83 7.18 3.94 24.85
CA LYS A 83 5.72 3.89 24.89
C LYS A 83 5.21 5.22 25.42
N LYS A 84 4.62 6.06 24.56
CA LYS A 84 3.90 7.25 25.01
C LYS A 84 2.79 6.78 25.95
N GLU A 85 2.66 7.46 27.08
CA GLU A 85 1.57 7.23 28.01
C GLU A 85 0.25 7.41 27.25
N ARG A 86 -0.62 6.39 27.30
CA ARG A 86 -1.90 6.45 26.60
C ARG A 86 -2.85 7.30 27.43
N LEU A 87 -3.14 8.48 26.93
CA LEU A 87 -4.12 9.40 27.52
C LEU A 87 -5.52 9.11 26.96
N CYS A 88 -6.53 9.41 27.78
CA CYS A 88 -7.92 9.33 27.36
C CYS A 88 -8.20 10.30 26.21
N GLY A 89 -8.78 9.81 25.11
CA GLY A 89 -9.09 10.66 23.94
C GLY A 89 -10.17 11.73 24.18
N LEU A 90 -10.86 11.73 25.33
CA LEU A 90 -11.84 12.77 25.70
C LEU A 90 -11.26 13.81 26.65
N CYS A 91 -10.68 13.39 27.77
CA CYS A 91 -10.21 14.31 28.82
C CYS A 91 -8.69 14.45 28.90
N GLN A 92 -7.93 13.75 28.05
CA GLN A 92 -6.45 13.76 28.01
C GLN A 92 -5.78 13.34 29.34
N MET A 93 -6.49 12.66 30.23
CA MET A 93 -5.92 12.12 31.46
C MET A 93 -5.48 10.66 31.31
N PRO A 94 -4.45 10.21 32.04
CA PRO A 94 -3.99 8.82 32.01
C PRO A 94 -4.98 7.87 32.71
N ASN A 95 -4.64 6.58 32.73
CA ASN A 95 -5.32 5.50 33.47
C ASN A 95 -6.71 5.06 32.97
N HIS A 96 -7.24 5.64 31.90
CA HIS A 96 -8.49 5.17 31.29
C HIS A 96 -8.56 5.51 29.80
N ASN A 97 -9.43 4.82 29.08
CA ASN A 97 -9.70 5.07 27.67
C ASN A 97 -11.01 5.86 27.50
N ARG A 98 -11.29 6.30 26.26
CA ARG A 98 -12.50 7.07 25.92
C ARG A 98 -13.81 6.38 26.37
N SER A 99 -13.89 5.05 26.30
CA SER A 99 -15.11 4.30 26.67
C SER A 99 -15.37 4.25 28.18
N ASN A 100 -14.33 4.39 29.00
CA ASN A 100 -14.45 4.40 30.47
C ASN A 100 -14.16 5.80 31.04
N CYS A 101 -14.39 6.84 30.24
CA CYS A 101 -14.12 8.20 30.68
C CYS A 101 -15.22 8.68 31.63
N PRO A 102 -14.87 9.18 32.84
CA PRO A 102 -15.87 9.75 33.75
C PRO A 102 -16.55 11.00 33.17
N ASN A 103 -15.92 11.64 32.18
CA ASN A 103 -16.49 12.78 31.44
C ASN A 103 -17.27 12.32 30.18
N ALA A 104 -17.42 11.01 29.95
CA ALA A 104 -18.34 10.54 28.92
C ALA A 104 -19.75 10.88 29.40
N ALA A 105 -20.49 11.66 28.61
CA ALA A 105 -21.91 11.87 28.84
C ALA A 105 -22.56 10.49 28.98
N GLY A 106 -23.23 10.25 30.11
CA GLY A 106 -23.97 9.01 30.33
C GLY A 106 -24.98 8.77 29.20
N PRO A 107 -25.47 7.53 29.01
CA PRO A 107 -26.48 7.27 28.00
C PRO A 107 -27.66 8.22 28.24
N SER A 108 -27.97 9.03 27.22
CA SER A 108 -29.17 9.85 27.21
C SER A 108 -30.36 8.92 27.44
N SER A 109 -31.11 9.17 28.52
CA SER A 109 -32.37 8.48 28.82
C SER A 109 -33.43 8.81 27.78
#